data_AF-H3ZQX6-F1
#
_entry.id   AF-H3ZQX6-F1
#
_cell.length_a   1.000
_cell.length_b   1.000
_cell.length_c   1.000
_cell.angle_alpha   90.00
_cell.angle_beta   90.00
_cell.angle_gamma   90.00
#
_symmetry.space_group_name_H-M   'P 1'
#
loop_
_entity.id
_entity.type
_entity.pdbx_description
1 polymer ?
#
loop_
_entity_poly.entity_id
_entity_poly.type
_entity_poly.pdbx_seq_one_letter_code
_entity_poly.pdbx_strand_id
1 'polypeptide(L)'
;MKKYIAAVIVLFLASMVAPLTTATGENSNSRIGSLQYFYYLRYNEGIEKFDELYNKSIELGVSEETLEMVLEYKEMAEKEYELAWKFGHPLKGHIQTFVHMRRAYLYLMEAIEILEKATAEFESS
;
A
#
# COMPACT_ATOMS: atom_id res chain seq x y z
N MET A 1 -32.98 67.87 9.04
CA MET A 1 -32.30 66.98 8.05
C MET A 1 -30.92 66.64 8.56
N LYS A 2 -30.44 65.39 8.39
CA LYS A 2 -29.13 64.85 8.81
C LYS A 2 -29.00 64.25 10.22
N LYS A 3 -29.83 63.26 10.62
CA LYS A 3 -29.46 62.30 11.70
C LYS A 3 -29.96 60.86 11.49
N TYR A 4 -30.40 60.48 10.29
CA TYR A 4 -30.93 59.12 10.02
C TYR A 4 -30.18 58.34 8.94
N ILE A 5 -29.01 58.79 8.49
CA ILE A 5 -28.24 58.08 7.44
C ILE A 5 -27.19 57.14 8.04
N ALA A 6 -26.82 57.30 9.32
CA ALA A 6 -25.80 56.47 9.96
C ALA A 6 -26.32 55.14 10.56
N ALA A 7 -27.61 54.81 10.40
CA ALA A 7 -28.22 53.63 11.01
C ALA A 7 -28.40 52.44 10.06
N VAL A 8 -28.01 52.56 8.78
CA VAL A 8 -28.22 51.48 7.78
C VAL A 8 -26.92 50.73 7.43
N ILE A 9 -25.75 51.22 7.84
CA ILE A 9 -24.46 50.61 7.50
C ILE A 9 -23.93 49.66 8.60
N VAL A 10 -24.55 49.61 9.78
CA VAL A 10 -24.13 48.69 10.86
C VAL A 10 -24.81 47.31 10.78
N LEU A 11 -25.82 47.14 9.92
CA LEU A 11 -26.61 45.91 9.84
C LEU A 11 -26.18 44.94 8.73
N PHE A 12 -24.98 45.14 8.14
CA PHE A 12 -24.44 44.26 7.09
C PHE A 12 -23.02 43.74 7.35
N LEU A 13 -22.53 43.82 8.60
CA LEU A 13 -21.19 43.36 8.98
C LEU A 13 -21.19 42.27 10.07
N ALA A 14 -22.35 41.66 10.34
CA ALA A 14 -22.52 40.70 11.43
C ALA A 14 -22.93 39.27 10.99
N SER A 15 -22.78 38.90 9.71
CA SER A 15 -23.30 37.59 9.22
C SER A 15 -22.29 36.63 8.60
N MET A 16 -20.97 36.89 8.64
CA MET A 16 -19.98 35.89 8.22
C MET A 16 -18.80 35.79 9.17
N VAL A 17 -19.08 35.46 10.43
CA VAL A 17 -18.16 34.60 11.18
C VAL A 17 -18.69 33.18 10.99
N ALA A 18 -18.45 32.61 9.82
CA ALA A 18 -18.53 31.17 9.70
C ALA A 18 -17.51 30.60 10.70
N PRO A 19 -17.86 29.63 11.56
CA PRO A 19 -16.82 28.89 12.24
C PRO A 19 -15.95 28.32 11.13
N LEU A 20 -14.68 28.75 11.07
CA LEU A 20 -13.66 28.01 10.37
C LEU A 20 -13.56 26.72 11.16
N THR A 21 -14.42 25.76 10.82
CA THR A 21 -14.29 24.39 11.26
C THR A 21 -12.95 23.98 10.70
N THR A 22 -11.91 24.10 11.54
CA THR A 22 -10.68 23.37 11.33
C THR A 22 -11.17 21.94 11.21
N ALA A 23 -11.16 21.41 9.98
CA ALA A 23 -11.32 20.00 9.77
C ALA A 23 -10.24 19.37 10.63
N THR A 24 -10.63 18.88 11.80
CA THR A 24 -9.73 18.18 12.71
C THR A 24 -9.16 17.05 11.87
N GLY A 25 -7.85 17.16 11.61
CA GLY A 25 -7.07 16.24 10.80
C GLY A 25 -6.92 14.89 11.50
N GLU A 26 -8.05 14.27 11.81
CA GLU A 26 -8.17 13.11 12.66
C GLU A 26 -8.92 12.03 11.88
N ASN A 27 -8.33 11.60 10.74
CA ASN A 27 -8.78 10.39 10.04
C ASN A 27 -7.86 9.89 8.90
N SER A 28 -6.75 10.56 8.58
CA SER A 28 -5.80 10.05 7.57
C SER A 28 -4.91 8.92 8.12
N ASN A 29 -4.51 9.01 9.39
CA ASN A 29 -3.64 8.01 10.04
C ASN A 29 -4.28 6.61 10.13
N SER A 30 -5.61 6.50 10.27
CA SER A 30 -6.27 5.20 10.40
C SER A 30 -6.24 4.39 9.10
N ARG A 31 -6.39 5.06 7.94
CA ARG A 31 -6.40 4.41 6.62
C ARG A 31 -5.01 3.98 6.17
N ILE A 32 -3.98 4.81 6.44
CA ILE A 32 -2.60 4.45 6.12
C ILE A 32 -2.16 3.26 6.99
N GLY A 33 -2.51 3.28 8.28
CA GLY A 33 -2.22 2.17 9.19
C GLY A 33 -2.86 0.85 8.77
N SER A 34 -4.12 0.85 8.30
CA SER A 34 -4.79 -0.38 7.85
C SER A 34 -4.20 -0.95 6.56
N LEU A 35 -3.84 -0.10 5.59
CA LEU A 35 -3.18 -0.55 4.36
C LEU A 35 -1.76 -1.07 4.62
N GLN A 36 -1.04 -0.41 5.52
CA GLN A 36 0.29 -0.82 5.94
C GLN A 36 0.24 -2.20 6.64
N TYR A 37 -0.75 -2.41 7.52
CA TYR A 37 -1.01 -3.71 8.13
C TYR A 37 -1.34 -4.79 7.08
N PHE A 38 -2.20 -4.46 6.10
CA PHE A 38 -2.53 -5.34 4.99
C PHE A 38 -1.27 -5.80 4.24
N TYR A 39 -0.43 -4.87 3.75
CA TYR A 39 0.75 -5.25 2.97
C TYR A 39 1.76 -6.04 3.78
N TYR A 40 1.94 -5.72 5.06
CA TYR A 40 2.80 -6.49 5.95
C TYR A 40 2.35 -7.94 6.10
N LEU A 41 1.07 -8.17 6.44
CA LEU A 41 0.57 -9.54 6.59
C LEU A 41 0.62 -10.30 5.26
N ARG A 42 0.13 -9.69 4.18
CA ARG A 42 0.05 -10.34 2.87
C ARG A 42 1.40 -10.68 2.28
N TYR A 43 2.41 -9.85 2.52
CA TYR A 43 3.78 -10.19 2.13
C TYR A 43 4.25 -11.45 2.86
N ASN A 44 4.11 -11.50 4.19
CA ASN A 44 4.58 -12.65 4.98
C ASN A 44 3.81 -13.94 4.65
N GLU A 45 2.48 -13.87 4.50
CA GLU A 45 1.66 -15.00 4.02
C GLU A 45 2.06 -15.44 2.61
N GLY A 46 2.39 -14.48 1.73
CA GLY A 46 2.75 -14.74 0.34
C GLY A 46 4.06 -15.52 0.18
N ILE A 47 5.00 -15.43 1.14
CA ILE A 47 6.27 -16.15 1.06
C ILE A 47 6.04 -17.66 1.03
N GLU A 48 5.17 -18.17 1.90
CA GLU A 48 4.85 -19.60 1.94
C GLU A 48 4.24 -20.06 0.61
N LYS A 49 3.30 -19.27 0.07
CA LYS A 49 2.69 -19.54 -1.23
C LYS A 49 3.68 -19.50 -2.39
N PHE A 50 4.60 -18.53 -2.39
CA PHE A 50 5.66 -18.46 -3.38
C PHE A 50 6.51 -19.72 -3.34
N ASP A 51 6.98 -20.12 -2.16
CA ASP A 51 7.87 -21.28 -2.02
C ASP A 51 7.17 -22.58 -2.45
N GLU A 52 5.88 -22.74 -2.14
CA GLU A 52 5.05 -23.85 -2.61
C GLU A 52 4.98 -23.89 -4.15
N LEU A 53 4.59 -22.78 -4.77
CA LEU A 53 4.43 -22.69 -6.22
C LEU A 53 5.75 -22.83 -6.97
N TYR A 54 6.84 -22.31 -6.41
CA TYR A 54 8.17 -22.40 -6.99
C TYR A 54 8.65 -23.84 -7.02
N ASN A 55 8.52 -24.57 -5.90
CA ASN A 55 8.87 -25.99 -5.84
C ASN A 55 8.01 -26.82 -6.79
N LYS A 56 6.70 -26.56 -6.82
CA LYS A 56 5.79 -27.23 -7.77
C LYS A 56 6.16 -26.95 -9.23
N SER A 57 6.58 -25.72 -9.55
CA SER A 57 7.02 -25.35 -10.90
C SER A 57 8.30 -26.10 -11.31
N ILE A 58 9.22 -26.34 -10.37
CA ILE A 58 10.39 -27.19 -10.61
C ILE A 58 9.95 -28.63 -10.92
N GLU A 59 9.04 -29.20 -10.14
CA GLU A 59 8.54 -30.57 -10.34
C GLU A 59 7.84 -30.75 -11.70
N LEU A 60 7.11 -29.73 -12.16
CA LEU A 60 6.44 -29.72 -13.45
C LEU A 60 7.38 -29.44 -14.64
N GLY A 61 8.64 -29.09 -14.38
CA GLY A 61 9.62 -28.81 -15.43
C GLY A 61 9.39 -27.48 -16.15
N VAL A 62 8.89 -26.46 -15.42
CA VAL A 62 8.85 -25.08 -15.91
C VAL A 62 10.25 -24.63 -16.34
N SER A 63 10.33 -23.79 -17.38
CA SER A 63 11.62 -23.41 -17.97
C SER A 63 12.51 -22.66 -16.98
N GLU A 64 13.83 -22.90 -17.08
CA GLU A 64 14.84 -22.23 -16.25
C GLU A 64 14.74 -20.70 -16.36
N GLU A 65 14.53 -20.16 -17.57
CA GLU A 65 14.31 -18.74 -17.81
C GLU A 65 13.14 -18.16 -16.99
N THR A 66 12.03 -18.91 -16.88
CA THR A 66 10.88 -18.49 -16.07
C THR A 66 11.20 -18.55 -14.58
N LEU A 67 11.89 -19.60 -14.14
CA LEU A 67 12.30 -19.77 -12.75
C LEU A 67 13.30 -18.69 -12.31
N GLU A 68 14.25 -18.31 -13.16
CA GLU A 68 15.16 -17.20 -12.91
C GLU A 68 14.41 -15.87 -12.81
N MET A 69 13.49 -15.59 -13.74
CA MET A 69 12.69 -14.37 -13.73
C MET A 69 11.90 -14.20 -12.43
N VAL A 70 11.26 -15.25 -11.92
CA VAL A 70 10.48 -15.15 -10.66
C VAL A 70 11.38 -14.97 -9.44
N LEU A 71 12.60 -15.50 -9.45
CA LEU A 71 13.59 -15.26 -8.40
C LEU A 71 14.06 -13.80 -8.40
N GLU A 72 14.21 -13.16 -9.56
CA GLU A 72 14.51 -11.73 -9.63
C GLU A 72 13.40 -10.89 -8.98
N TYR A 73 12.13 -11.23 -9.24
CA TYR A 73 11.01 -10.59 -8.57
C TYR A 73 11.01 -10.81 -7.05
N LYS A 74 11.29 -12.03 -6.59
CA LYS A 74 11.45 -12.32 -5.15
C LYS A 74 12.56 -11.47 -4.53
N GLU A 75 13.71 -11.37 -5.19
CA GLU A 75 14.84 -10.58 -4.70
C GLU A 75 14.48 -9.09 -4.60
N MET A 76 13.78 -8.54 -5.60
CA MET A 76 13.25 -7.16 -5.53
C MET A 76 12.27 -6.98 -4.37
N ALA A 77 11.42 -7.98 -4.12
CA ALA A 77 10.47 -7.98 -3.02
C ALA A 77 11.18 -7.94 -1.65
N GLU A 78 12.20 -8.80 -1.47
CA GLU A 78 13.03 -8.86 -0.26
C GLU A 78 13.80 -7.57 -0.02
N LYS A 79 14.41 -6.98 -1.06
CA LYS A 79 15.09 -5.68 -0.98
C LYS A 79 14.17 -4.58 -0.47
N GLU A 80 12.96 -4.49 -1.01
CA GLU A 80 11.96 -3.51 -0.58
C GLU A 80 11.47 -3.80 0.85
N TYR A 81 11.30 -5.06 1.23
CA TYR A 81 10.95 -5.44 2.60
C TYR A 81 12.01 -5.00 3.61
N GLU A 82 13.29 -5.25 3.32
CA GLU A 82 14.42 -4.79 4.13
C GLU A 82 14.47 -3.26 4.24
N LEU A 83 14.22 -2.54 3.13
CA LEU A 83 14.14 -1.08 3.13
C LEU A 83 13.02 -0.57 4.04
N ALA A 84 11.86 -1.25 4.08
CA ALA A 84 10.79 -0.90 5.00
C ALA A 84 11.28 -0.97 6.45
N TRP A 85 11.99 -2.03 6.83
CA TRP A 85 12.51 -2.21 8.19
C TRP A 85 13.53 -1.16 8.63
N LYS A 86 14.25 -0.52 7.70
CA LYS A 86 15.18 0.59 8.02
C LYS A 86 14.48 1.80 8.65
N PHE A 87 13.18 1.97 8.39
CA PHE A 87 12.38 3.05 8.97
C PHE A 87 11.65 2.64 10.26
N GLY A 88 11.91 1.42 10.75
CA GLY A 88 11.27 0.83 11.93
C GLY A 88 10.30 -0.29 11.57
N HIS A 89 9.68 -0.89 12.59
CA HIS A 89 8.76 -2.00 12.36
C HIS A 89 7.63 -1.55 11.41
N PRO A 90 7.33 -2.32 10.34
CA PRO A 90 6.30 -1.98 9.36
C PRO A 90 4.87 -1.87 9.89
N LEU A 91 4.63 -1.93 11.20
CA LEU A 91 3.31 -1.73 11.81
C LEU A 91 3.26 -0.49 12.71
N LYS A 92 4.38 0.24 12.82
CA LYS A 92 4.50 1.44 13.67
C LYS A 92 4.07 2.74 12.96
N GLY A 93 3.53 2.65 11.75
CA GLY A 93 2.86 3.77 11.08
C GLY A 93 3.78 4.82 10.43
N HIS A 94 5.06 4.52 10.23
CA HIS A 94 5.96 5.42 9.49
C HIS A 94 5.62 5.41 8.00
N ILE A 95 5.28 6.55 7.40
CA ILE A 95 4.81 6.58 6.00
C ILE A 95 5.83 6.03 4.99
N GLN A 96 7.12 6.10 5.28
CA GLN A 96 8.18 5.50 4.46
C GLN A 96 8.07 3.96 4.43
N THR A 97 7.73 3.34 5.57
CA THR A 97 7.52 1.88 5.64
C THR A 97 6.38 1.45 4.73
N PHE A 98 5.31 2.25 4.61
CA PHE A 98 4.17 1.94 3.74
C PHE A 98 4.59 1.81 2.26
N VAL A 99 5.42 2.73 1.77
CA VAL A 99 5.86 2.73 0.36
C VAL A 99 6.63 1.46 0.04
N HIS A 100 7.62 1.15 0.88
CA HIS A 100 8.47 -0.02 0.71
C HIS A 100 7.70 -1.34 0.91
N MET A 101 6.82 -1.41 1.91
CA MET A 101 5.96 -2.58 2.12
C MET A 101 5.01 -2.84 0.94
N ARG A 102 4.42 -1.78 0.38
CA ARG A 102 3.56 -1.93 -0.80
C ARG A 102 4.35 -2.49 -1.98
N ARG A 103 5.57 -2.03 -2.21
CA ARG A 103 6.42 -2.53 -3.30
C ARG A 103 6.85 -3.98 -3.07
N ALA A 104 7.28 -4.31 -1.86
CA ALA A 104 7.61 -5.67 -1.46
C ALA A 104 6.45 -6.64 -1.77
N TYR A 105 5.24 -6.28 -1.33
CA TYR A 105 4.04 -7.05 -1.64
C TYR A 105 3.81 -7.19 -3.15
N LEU A 106 3.90 -6.11 -3.94
CA LEU A 106 3.61 -6.17 -5.37
C LEU A 106 4.60 -7.03 -6.14
N TYR A 107 5.90 -6.93 -5.84
CA TYR A 107 6.91 -7.77 -6.48
C TYR A 107 6.72 -9.25 -6.15
N LEU A 108 6.40 -9.57 -4.89
CA LEU A 108 6.10 -10.94 -4.50
C LEU A 108 4.85 -11.48 -5.22
N MET A 109 3.80 -10.65 -5.34
CA MET A 109 2.58 -11.05 -6.06
C MET A 109 2.81 -11.26 -7.55
N GLU A 110 3.66 -10.46 -8.19
CA GLU A 110 4.03 -10.67 -9.59
C GLU A 110 4.72 -12.03 -9.78
N ALA A 111 5.66 -12.35 -8.89
CA ALA A 111 6.35 -13.64 -8.91
C ALA A 111 5.38 -14.82 -8.73
N ILE A 112 4.44 -14.69 -7.79
CA ILE A 112 3.37 -15.67 -7.56
C ILE A 112 2.48 -15.82 -8.79
N GLU A 113 2.05 -14.72 -9.40
CA GLU A 113 1.16 -14.75 -10.56
C GLU A 113 1.81 -15.44 -11.78
N ILE A 114 3.11 -15.21 -12.00
CA ILE A 114 3.86 -15.90 -13.05
C ILE A 114 3.89 -17.41 -12.78
N LEU A 115 4.17 -17.82 -11.53
CA LEU A 115 4.18 -19.24 -11.15
C LEU A 115 2.78 -19.89 -11.24
N GLU A 116 1.72 -19.19 -10.83
CA GLU A 116 0.34 -19.68 -10.96
C GLU A 116 -0.03 -19.92 -12.43
N LYS A 117 0.32 -18.99 -13.32
CA LYS A 117 0.10 -19.16 -14.76
C LYS A 117 0.90 -20.34 -15.31
N ALA A 118 2.19 -20.42 -14.98
CA ALA A 118 3.05 -21.50 -15.42
C ALA A 118 2.50 -22.86 -14.99
N THR A 119 2.15 -23.03 -13.71
CA THR A 119 1.61 -24.31 -13.21
C THR A 119 0.24 -24.67 -13.80
N ALA A 120 -0.64 -23.70 -14.05
CA ALA A 120 -1.96 -23.93 -14.63
C ALA A 120 -1.89 -24.46 -16.08
N GLU A 121 -0.91 -24.03 -16.88
CA GLU A 121 -0.71 -24.52 -18.25
C GLU A 121 -0.45 -26.03 -18.28
N PHE A 122 0.32 -26.56 -17.31
CA PHE A 122 0.60 -27.99 -17.18
C PHE A 122 -0.59 -28.79 -16.65
N GLU A 123 -1.40 -28.25 -15.74
CA GLU A 123 -2.59 -28.95 -15.23
C GLU A 123 -3.71 -29.09 -16.28
N SER A 124 -3.68 -28.22 -17.29
CA SER A 124 -4.67 -28.21 -18.38
C SER A 124 -4.28 -29.06 -19.60
N SER A 125 -3.06 -29.61 -19.62
CA SER A 125 -2.48 -30.40 -20.71
C SER A 125 -2.68 -31.91 -20.50
#